data_AF-A0A924R6V1-F1
#
_entry.id   AF-A0A924R6V1-F1
#
_cell.length_a   1.000
_cell.length_b   1.000
_cell.length_c   1.000
_cell.angle_alpha   90.00
_cell.angle_beta   90.00
_cell.angle_gamma   90.00
#
_symmetry.space_group_name_H-M   'P 1'
#
loop_
_entity.id
_entity.type
_entity.pdbx_description
1 polymer ?
#
loop_
_entity_poly.entity_id
_entity_poly.type
_entity_poly.pdbx_seq_one_letter_code
_entity_poly.pdbx_strand_id
1 'polypeptide(L)'
;MKSPLENVLQKNQSSFRTVVDFNFGTEKLLRMDFTGANKELTPELIANTEVFSNYMDQKLFSANALYGIGGYGEDRILYKRSDHFKSRGSKVSP
;
A
#
# COMPACT_ATOMS: atom_id res chain seq x y z
N MET A 1 -18.38 -30.79 -8.23
CA MET A 1 -18.89 -30.45 -6.88
C MET A 1 -18.11 -29.23 -6.39
N LYS A 2 -18.77 -28.24 -5.79
CA LYS A 2 -18.09 -27.11 -5.16
C LYS A 2 -17.46 -27.55 -3.85
N SER A 3 -16.25 -27.09 -3.58
CA SER A 3 -15.55 -27.25 -2.31
C SER A 3 -16.34 -26.61 -1.16
N PRO A 4 -16.06 -27.01 0.09
CA PRO A 4 -16.65 -26.36 1.26
C PRO A 4 -16.47 -24.83 1.26
N LEU A 5 -15.30 -24.33 0.85
CA LEU A 5 -15.02 -22.90 0.80
C LEU A 5 -15.91 -22.18 -0.23
N GLU A 6 -16.01 -22.71 -1.45
CA GLU A 6 -16.83 -22.10 -2.50
C GLU A 6 -18.30 -22.02 -2.12
N ASN A 7 -18.82 -23.04 -1.42
CA ASN A 7 -20.20 -23.02 -0.92
C ASN A 7 -20.42 -21.92 0.12
N VAL A 8 -19.47 -21.71 1.04
CA VAL A 8 -19.55 -20.66 2.05
C VAL A 8 -19.45 -19.27 1.41
N LEU A 9 -18.53 -19.07 0.47
CA LEU A 9 -18.38 -17.79 -0.24
C LEU A 9 -19.63 -17.44 -1.04
N GLN A 10 -20.19 -18.41 -1.77
CA GLN A 10 -21.42 -18.18 -2.54
C GLN A 10 -22.62 -17.88 -1.64
N LYS A 11 -22.77 -18.60 -0.52
CA LYS A 11 -23.86 -18.37 0.44
C LYS A 11 -23.86 -16.94 0.99
N ASN A 12 -22.67 -16.36 1.18
CA ASN A 12 -22.51 -15.03 1.78
C ASN A 12 -22.21 -13.94 0.75
N GLN A 13 -22.25 -14.23 -0.56
CA GLN A 13 -21.81 -13.29 -1.60
C GLN A 13 -22.54 -11.93 -1.55
N SER A 14 -23.81 -11.92 -1.10
CA SER A 14 -24.61 -10.71 -0.99
C SER A 14 -24.20 -9.79 0.17
N SER A 15 -23.40 -10.27 1.12
CA SER A 15 -22.86 -9.46 2.22
C SER A 15 -21.50 -8.83 1.89
N PHE A 16 -20.89 -9.19 0.76
CA PHE A 16 -19.62 -8.61 0.36
C PHE A 16 -19.78 -7.14 -0.01
N ARG A 17 -18.81 -6.33 0.42
CA ARG A 17 -18.77 -4.90 0.17
C ARG A 17 -17.37 -4.52 -0.24
N THR A 18 -17.28 -3.49 -1.06
CA THR A 18 -16.01 -2.86 -1.38
C THR A 18 -15.45 -2.21 -0.12
N VAL A 19 -14.15 -2.37 0.11
CA VAL A 19 -13.44 -1.71 1.22
C VAL A 19 -13.16 -0.24 0.86
N VAL A 20 -13.01 0.03 -0.43
CA VAL A 20 -12.76 1.36 -1.00
C VAL A 20 -13.79 1.59 -2.11
N ASP A 21 -14.41 2.76 -2.11
CA ASP A 21 -15.40 3.16 -3.12
C ASP A 21 -14.71 3.60 -4.42
N PHE A 22 -14.02 2.66 -5.07
CA PHE A 22 -13.26 2.92 -6.30
C PHE A 22 -14.09 2.62 -7.55
N ASN A 23 -14.23 3.60 -8.43
CA ASN A 23 -14.90 3.48 -9.71
C ASN A 23 -13.88 3.32 -10.86
N PHE A 24 -13.70 2.07 -11.31
CA PHE A 24 -12.83 1.71 -12.42
C PHE A 24 -13.12 2.42 -13.75
N GLY A 25 -14.33 2.96 -13.95
CA GLY A 25 -14.72 3.63 -15.19
C GLY A 25 -14.32 5.09 -15.28
N THR A 26 -14.14 5.76 -14.14
CA THR A 26 -13.91 7.21 -14.07
C THR A 26 -12.64 7.59 -13.32
N GLU A 27 -12.13 6.71 -12.46
CA GLU A 27 -11.02 7.03 -11.55
C GLU A 27 -9.74 6.31 -11.95
N LYS A 28 -8.60 6.92 -11.61
CA LYS A 28 -7.27 6.39 -11.88
C LYS A 28 -6.61 5.90 -10.59
N LEU A 29 -5.90 4.78 -10.71
CA LEU A 29 -4.98 4.29 -9.68
C LEU A 29 -3.55 4.66 -10.06
N LEU A 30 -2.89 5.41 -9.20
CA LEU A 30 -1.47 5.70 -9.33
C LEU A 30 -0.67 4.58 -8.67
N ARG A 31 0.12 3.84 -9.45
CA ARG A 31 1.13 2.93 -8.89
C ARG A 31 2.28 3.77 -8.31
N MET A 32 2.56 3.56 -7.03
CA MET A 32 3.64 4.24 -6.30
C MET A 32 4.70 3.22 -5.88
N ASP A 33 5.97 3.58 -6.06
CA ASP A 33 7.12 2.77 -5.63
C ASP A 33 7.61 3.27 -4.27
N PHE A 34 7.44 2.43 -3.24
CA PHE A 34 7.91 2.72 -1.88
C PHE A 34 9.21 1.98 -1.53
N THR A 35 9.85 1.35 -2.52
CA THR A 35 11.13 0.66 -2.36
C THR A 35 12.31 1.63 -2.38
N GLY A 36 13.51 1.12 -2.06
CA GLY A 36 14.75 1.91 -2.15
C GLY A 36 15.17 2.29 -3.58
N ALA A 37 14.45 1.83 -4.60
CA ALA A 37 14.67 2.26 -5.98
C ALA A 37 14.18 3.70 -6.21
N ASN A 38 13.12 4.12 -5.52
CA ASN A 38 12.61 5.49 -5.57
C ASN A 38 13.51 6.44 -4.76
N LYS A 39 14.35 7.20 -5.47
CA LYS A 39 15.31 8.13 -4.85
C LYS A 39 14.70 9.45 -4.38
N GLU A 40 13.44 9.71 -4.71
CA GLU A 40 12.73 10.89 -4.19
C GLU A 40 12.35 10.73 -2.71
N LEU A 41 12.22 9.49 -2.24
CA LEU A 41 11.84 9.18 -0.86
C LEU A 41 13.06 9.20 0.08
N THR A 42 13.54 10.39 0.40
CA THR A 42 14.68 10.56 1.32
C THR A 42 14.28 10.28 2.78
N PRO A 43 15.24 9.91 3.66
CA PRO A 43 14.98 9.73 5.10
C PRO A 43 14.30 10.93 5.75
N GLU A 44 14.67 12.15 5.37
CA GLU A 44 14.12 13.40 5.91
C GLU A 44 12.67 13.60 5.48
N LEU A 45 12.37 13.34 4.19
CA LEU A 45 11.03 13.42 3.64
C LEU A 45 10.09 12.41 4.32
N ILE A 46 10.53 11.15 4.49
CA ILE A 46 9.69 10.10 5.09
C ILE A 46 9.55 10.25 6.61
N ALA A 47 10.47 10.94 7.29
CA ALA A 47 10.44 11.12 8.75
C ALA A 47 9.38 12.13 9.20
N ASN A 48 9.03 13.10 8.34
CA ASN A 48 8.03 14.11 8.64
C ASN A 48 6.69 13.77 7.97
N THR A 49 5.66 13.49 8.77
CA THR A 49 4.33 13.12 8.29
C THR A 49 3.70 14.19 7.40
N GLU A 50 3.83 15.47 7.74
CA GLU A 50 3.23 16.56 6.96
C GLU A 50 3.90 16.70 5.59
N VAL A 51 5.23 16.69 5.56
CA VAL A 51 6.00 16.75 4.30
C VAL A 51 5.71 15.53 3.42
N PHE A 52 5.66 14.34 4.01
CA PHE A 52 5.33 13.12 3.29
C PHE A 52 3.90 13.12 2.73
N SER A 53 2.91 13.59 3.50
CA SER A 53 1.52 13.73 3.03
C SER A 53 1.44 14.69 1.85
N ASN A 54 2.07 15.86 1.95
CA ASN A 54 2.10 16.83 0.86
C ASN A 54 2.75 16.26 -0.41
N TYR A 55 3.82 15.48 -0.26
CA TYR A 55 4.44 14.76 -1.38
C TYR A 55 3.46 13.78 -2.04
N MET A 56 2.71 13.00 -1.25
CA MET A 56 1.72 12.06 -1.78
C MET A 56 0.58 12.78 -2.52
N ASP A 57 0.07 13.86 -1.93
CA ASP A 57 -0.99 14.67 -2.54
C ASP A 57 -0.53 15.25 -3.87
N GLN A 58 0.71 15.76 -3.94
CA GLN A 58 1.29 16.26 -5.19
C GLN A 58 1.43 15.17 -6.25
N LYS A 59 1.85 13.95 -5.87
CA LYS A 59 1.94 12.82 -6.81
C LYS A 59 0.59 12.42 -7.36
N LEU A 60 -0.43 12.32 -6.51
CA LEU A 60 -1.81 12.00 -6.89
C LEU A 60 -2.41 13.09 -7.78
N PHE A 61 -2.27 14.36 -7.39
CA PHE A 61 -2.72 15.51 -8.17
C PHE A 61 -2.09 15.54 -9.57
N SER A 62 -0.77 15.38 -9.65
CA SER A 62 -0.03 15.40 -10.91
C SER A 62 -0.43 14.25 -11.85
N ALA A 63 -0.85 13.11 -11.28
CA ALA A 63 -1.34 11.96 -12.04
C ALA A 63 -2.83 12.06 -12.41
N ASN A 64 -3.53 13.09 -11.92
CA ASN A 64 -4.99 13.19 -11.94
C ASN A 64 -5.64 11.89 -11.40
N ALA A 65 -5.16 11.44 -10.23
CA ALA A 65 -5.59 10.23 -9.56
C ALA A 65 -6.09 10.56 -8.15
N LEU A 66 -7.17 9.91 -7.72
CA LEU A 66 -7.68 10.00 -6.36
C LEU A 66 -7.02 8.95 -5.43
N TYR A 67 -6.59 7.83 -5.99
CA TYR A 67 -6.09 6.68 -5.25
C TYR A 67 -4.68 6.32 -5.69
N GLY A 68 -3.85 5.94 -4.73
CA GLY A 68 -2.53 5.37 -4.99
C GLY A 68 -2.39 3.97 -4.41
N ILE A 69 -1.63 3.13 -5.10
CA ILE A 69 -1.38 1.74 -4.73
C ILE A 69 0.12 1.44 -4.70
N GLY A 70 0.57 0.78 -3.63
CA GLY A 70 1.92 0.24 -3.51
C GLY A 70 2.01 -1.22 -3.97
N GLY A 71 3.23 -1.75 -4.08
CA GLY A 71 3.46 -3.16 -4.38
C GLY A 71 3.14 -4.06 -3.18
N TYR A 72 2.46 -5.19 -3.41
CA TYR A 72 2.33 -6.22 -2.37
C TYR A 72 3.68 -6.90 -2.13
N GLY A 73 4.09 -7.04 -0.86
CA GLY A 73 5.36 -7.68 -0.48
C GLY A 73 6.62 -6.85 -0.77
N GLU A 74 6.51 -5.56 -1.06
CA GLU A 74 7.65 -4.70 -1.34
C GLU A 74 8.46 -4.35 -0.06
N ASP A 75 9.80 -4.22 -0.16
CA ASP A 75 10.65 -3.70 0.93
C ASP A 75 10.46 -2.18 1.07
N ARG A 76 9.40 -1.79 1.76
CA ARG A 76 9.05 -0.38 1.97
C ARG A 76 10.05 0.31 2.85
N ILE A 77 10.73 1.31 2.32
CA ILE A 77 11.68 2.12 3.11
C ILE A 77 10.95 2.96 4.17
N LEU A 78 9.65 3.23 3.98
CA LEU A 78 8.82 3.98 4.94
C LEU A 78 8.84 3.36 6.35
N TYR A 79 8.91 2.03 6.47
CA TYR A 79 8.95 1.37 7.78
C TYR A 79 10.29 1.55 8.50
N LYS A 80 11.39 1.76 7.76
CA LYS A 80 12.74 1.91 8.31
C LYS A 80 12.90 3.18 9.17
N ARG A 81 11.95 4.13 9.08
CA ARG A 81 11.92 5.36 9.88
C ARG A 81 11.64 5.14 11.36
N SER A 82 11.00 4.03 11.73
CA SER A 82 10.60 3.76 13.10
C SER A 82 11.40 2.62 13.70
N ASP A 83 11.96 2.87 14.88
CA ASP A 83 12.73 1.88 15.64
C ASP A 83 11.92 0.62 15.97
N HIS A 84 10.59 0.72 15.99
CA HIS A 84 9.70 -0.43 16.20
C HIS A 84 9.77 -1.46 15.07
N PHE A 85 10.16 -1.04 13.86
CA PHE A 85 10.26 -1.90 12.69
C PHE A 85 11.70 -2.21 12.30
N LYS A 86 12.68 -1.74 13.09
CA LYS A 86 14.06 -2.22 12.96
C LYS A 86 14.07 -3.68 13.38
N SER A 87 14.33 -4.57 12.42
CA SER A 87 14.55 -5.99 12.70
C SER A 87 15.70 -6.12 13.70
N ARG A 88 15.39 -6.46 14.94
CA ARG A 88 16.39 -7.03 15.86
C ARG A 88 16.62 -8.43 15.30
N GLY A 89 17.68 -8.56 14.50
CA GLY A 89 17.89 -9.66 13.55
C GLY A 89 17.28 -10.98 13.99
N SER A 90 16.38 -11.53 13.16
CA SER A 90 16.05 -12.95 13.29
C SER A 90 17.36 -13.71 13.18
N LYS A 91 17.80 -14.30 14.30
CA LYS A 91 18.76 -15.39 14.27
C LYS A 91 18.08 -16.50 13.48
N VAL A 92 18.37 -16.57 12.20
CA VAL A 92 18.11 -17.78 11.44
C VAL A 92 19.14 -18.76 11.96
N SER A 93 18.75 -19.58 12.93
CA SER A 93 19.49 -20.77 13.31
C SER A 93 19.55 -21.70 12.08
N PRO A 94 20.70 -22.34 11.82
CA PRO A 94 20.92 -23.19 10.65
C PRO A 94 19.97 -24.39 10.56
#